data_AF-A0A8T2I3K6-F1
#
_entry.id   AF-A0A8T2I3K6-F1
#
_cell.length_a   1.000
_cell.length_b   1.000
_cell.length_c   1.000
_cell.angle_alpha   90.00
_cell.angle_beta   90.00
_cell.angle_gamma   90.00
#
_symmetry.space_group_name_H-M   'P 1'
#
loop_
_entity.id
_entity.type
_entity.pdbx_description
1 polymer ?
#
loop_
_entity_poly.entity_id
_entity_poly.type
_entity_poly.pdbx_seq_one_letter_code
_entity_poly.pdbx_strand_id
1 'polypeptide(L)'
;MSADMKAKLTSPKAILRIVELIFSIITFALVAEYSGYSKVDFTLFTGITTMILCLVFLGLYVARMDDSPTVSLFELIINVLFWVFWLSTAAAVSSIVSDINGASFFGNWKGDADKFRASCAFAWLTFFLWTASTALSVMDTLKGRRGGGAAPAAPAAPAVAMV
;
A
#
# COMPACT_ATOMS: atom_id res chain seq x y z
N MET A 1 2.12 -15.74 -23.28
CA MET A 1 2.58 -15.31 -21.94
C MET A 1 3.76 -16.19 -21.54
N SER A 2 4.98 -15.65 -21.53
CA SER A 2 6.22 -16.43 -21.30
C SER A 2 6.31 -16.98 -19.87
N ALA A 3 7.08 -18.05 -19.67
CA ALA A 3 7.27 -18.67 -18.35
C ALA A 3 7.83 -17.66 -17.31
N ASP A 4 8.70 -16.75 -17.75
CA ASP A 4 9.21 -15.64 -16.92
C ASP A 4 8.09 -14.69 -16.45
N MET A 5 7.10 -14.41 -17.29
CA MET A 5 5.99 -13.52 -16.94
C MET A 5 5.09 -14.17 -15.88
N LYS A 6 4.89 -15.50 -15.96
CA LYS A 6 4.16 -16.25 -14.92
C LYS A 6 4.90 -16.21 -13.58
N ALA A 7 6.20 -16.50 -13.58
CA ALA A 7 7.02 -16.51 -12.37
C ALA A 7 7.01 -15.16 -11.62
N LYS A 8 6.97 -14.05 -12.37
CA LYS A 8 6.94 -12.68 -11.81
C LYS A 8 5.58 -12.27 -11.26
N LEU A 9 4.49 -12.65 -11.94
CA LEU A 9 3.13 -12.45 -11.43
C LEU A 9 2.86 -13.29 -10.17
N THR A 10 3.59 -14.39 -9.99
CA THR A 10 3.58 -15.18 -8.74
C THR A 10 4.56 -14.68 -7.68
N SER A 11 5.25 -13.55 -7.90
CA SER A 11 6.11 -12.99 -6.86
C SER A 11 5.25 -12.52 -5.67
N PRO A 12 5.72 -12.69 -4.41
CA PRO A 12 4.97 -12.28 -3.24
C PRO A 12 4.51 -10.82 -3.29
N LYS A 13 5.34 -9.92 -3.82
CA LYS A 13 5.03 -8.48 -3.98
C LYS A 13 3.91 -8.24 -5.00
N ALA A 14 3.99 -8.86 -6.17
CA ALA A 14 2.96 -8.71 -7.20
C ALA A 14 1.61 -9.23 -6.71
N ILE A 15 1.60 -10.38 -6.02
CA ILE A 15 0.40 -10.94 -5.40
C ILE A 15 -0.17 -9.95 -4.38
N LEU A 16 0.67 -9.40 -3.50
CA LEU A 16 0.23 -8.45 -2.47
C LEU A 16 -0.41 -7.21 -3.09
N ARG A 17 0.17 -6.65 -4.17
CA ARG A 17 -0.43 -5.54 -4.93
C ARG A 17 -1.76 -5.89 -5.57
N ILE A 18 -1.91 -7.10 -6.09
CA ILE A 18 -3.17 -7.57 -6.69
C ILE A 18 -4.25 -7.68 -5.60
N VAL A 19 -3.91 -8.18 -4.41
CA VAL A 19 -4.89 -8.27 -3.31
C VAL A 19 -5.22 -6.87 -2.77
N GLU A 20 -4.24 -5.98 -2.61
CA GLU A 20 -4.45 -4.56 -2.26
C GLU A 20 -5.40 -3.87 -3.26
N LEU A 21 -5.20 -4.12 -4.56
CA LEU A 21 -6.05 -3.60 -5.63
C LEU A 21 -7.50 -4.08 -5.47
N ILE A 22 -7.70 -5.39 -5.29
CA ILE A 22 -9.04 -5.97 -5.15
C ILE A 22 -9.75 -5.40 -3.91
N PHE A 23 -9.07 -5.36 -2.77
CA PHE A 23 -9.68 -4.88 -1.52
C PHE A 23 -9.96 -3.38 -1.56
N SER A 24 -9.09 -2.60 -2.21
CA SER A 24 -9.35 -1.18 -2.47
C SER A 24 -10.63 -1.00 -3.28
N ILE A 25 -10.77 -1.74 -4.40
CA ILE A 25 -11.95 -1.68 -5.27
C ILE A 25 -13.22 -1.99 -4.49
N ILE A 26 -13.21 -3.08 -3.71
CA ILE A 26 -14.37 -3.45 -2.89
C ILE A 26 -14.69 -2.35 -1.88
N THR A 27 -13.68 -1.79 -1.21
CA THR A 27 -13.87 -0.77 -0.17
C THR A 27 -14.58 0.47 -0.71
N PHE A 28 -14.12 1.02 -1.83
CA PHE A 28 -14.71 2.24 -2.38
C PHE A 28 -15.99 1.97 -3.19
N ALA A 29 -16.11 0.82 -3.86
CA ALA A 29 -17.30 0.49 -4.66
C ALA A 29 -18.56 0.39 -3.78
N LEU A 30 -18.42 -0.14 -2.56
CA LEU A 30 -19.53 -0.25 -1.60
C LEU A 30 -20.07 1.10 -1.13
N VAL A 31 -19.28 2.17 -1.26
CA VAL A 31 -19.64 3.51 -0.78
C VAL A 31 -19.75 4.56 -1.90
N ALA A 32 -19.51 4.18 -3.16
CA ALA A 32 -19.48 5.09 -4.29
C ALA A 32 -20.83 5.78 -4.56
N GLU A 33 -21.93 5.09 -4.26
CA GLU A 33 -23.30 5.61 -4.39
C GLU A 33 -23.59 6.79 -3.44
N TYR A 34 -22.73 7.01 -2.44
CA TYR A 34 -22.89 7.98 -1.36
C TYR A 34 -21.98 9.20 -1.48
N SER A 35 -21.49 9.49 -2.69
CA SER A 35 -20.68 10.68 -2.99
C SER A 35 -21.39 11.96 -2.53
N GLY A 36 -20.61 12.93 -2.03
CA GLY A 36 -21.11 14.19 -1.48
C GLY A 36 -21.06 14.27 0.05
N TYR A 37 -20.69 13.19 0.74
CA TYR A 37 -20.31 13.24 2.14
C TYR A 37 -18.79 13.19 2.29
N SER A 38 -18.20 14.17 2.98
CA SER A 38 -16.74 14.36 3.04
C SER A 38 -15.94 13.11 3.42
N LYS A 39 -16.45 12.29 4.36
CA LYS A 39 -15.78 11.03 4.77
C LYS A 39 -15.86 9.94 3.68
N VAL A 40 -16.96 9.90 2.92
CA VAL A 40 -17.11 9.00 1.76
C VAL A 40 -16.24 9.48 0.61
N ASP A 41 -16.22 10.78 0.31
CA ASP A 41 -15.40 11.35 -0.75
C ASP A 41 -13.90 11.11 -0.50
N PHE A 42 -13.45 11.19 0.76
CA PHE A 42 -12.09 10.82 1.15
C PHE A 42 -11.80 9.32 0.93
N THR A 43 -12.78 8.45 1.23
CA THR A 43 -12.68 7.00 0.99
C THR A 43 -12.60 6.70 -0.51
N LEU A 44 -13.40 7.38 -1.32
CA LEU A 44 -13.37 7.28 -2.78
C LEU A 44 -12.03 7.75 -3.35
N PHE A 45 -11.54 8.91 -2.90
CA PHE A 45 -10.23 9.42 -3.28
C PHE A 45 -9.11 8.42 -2.97
N THR A 46 -9.09 7.90 -1.73
CA THR A 46 -8.05 6.95 -1.30
C THR A 46 -8.13 5.65 -2.09
N GLY A 47 -9.34 5.11 -2.31
CA GLY A 47 -9.55 3.87 -3.05
C GLY A 47 -9.17 3.97 -4.53
N ILE A 48 -9.62 5.03 -5.21
CA ILE A 48 -9.32 5.27 -6.64
C ILE A 48 -7.82 5.51 -6.83
N THR A 49 -7.19 6.32 -5.96
CA THR A 49 -5.76 6.59 -6.07
C THR A 49 -4.93 5.32 -5.81
N THR A 50 -5.35 4.50 -4.83
CA THR A 50 -4.75 3.19 -4.58
C THR A 50 -4.86 2.28 -5.81
N MET A 51 -6.03 2.24 -6.45
CA MET A 51 -6.24 1.45 -7.66
C MET A 51 -5.27 1.85 -8.77
N ILE A 52 -5.13 3.15 -9.04
CA ILE A 52 -4.20 3.66 -10.05
C ILE A 52 -2.75 3.31 -9.70
N LEU A 53 -2.34 3.50 -8.45
CA LEU A 53 -0.99 3.20 -7.99
C LEU A 53 -0.66 1.71 -8.11
N CYS A 54 -1.57 0.83 -7.69
CA CYS A 54 -1.40 -0.62 -7.83
C CYS A 54 -1.21 -1.01 -9.30
N LEU A 55 -1.97 -0.42 -10.22
CA LEU A 55 -1.81 -0.67 -11.66
C LEU A 55 -0.47 -0.16 -12.20
N VAL A 56 -0.02 1.02 -11.76
CA VAL A 56 1.29 1.57 -12.12
C VAL A 56 2.42 0.67 -11.61
N PHE A 57 2.39 0.26 -10.35
CA PHE A 57 3.40 -0.66 -9.79
C PHE A 57 3.39 -2.02 -10.47
N LEU A 58 2.21 -2.57 -10.77
CA LEU A 58 2.09 -3.82 -11.52
C LEU A 58 2.71 -3.67 -12.92
N GLY A 59 2.49 -2.53 -13.58
CA GLY A 59 3.14 -2.18 -14.84
C GLY A 59 4.66 -2.09 -14.72
N LEU A 60 5.18 -1.46 -13.66
CA LEU A 60 6.62 -1.35 -13.39
C LEU A 60 7.27 -2.73 -13.14
N TYR A 61 6.58 -3.64 -12.46
CA TYR A 61 7.05 -5.02 -12.26
C TYR A 61 7.10 -5.81 -13.58
N VAL A 62 6.15 -5.58 -14.49
CA VAL A 62 6.18 -6.17 -15.83
C VAL A 62 7.32 -5.56 -16.67
N ALA A 63 7.56 -4.25 -16.55
CA ALA A 63 8.59 -3.51 -17.27
C ALA A 63 10.03 -3.76 -16.77
N ARG A 64 10.22 -4.54 -15.70
CA ARG A 64 11.53 -4.86 -15.08
C ARG A 64 12.30 -3.63 -14.57
N MET A 65 11.60 -2.62 -14.06
CA MET A 65 12.24 -1.46 -13.42
C MET A 65 12.45 -1.63 -11.91
N ASP A 66 12.15 -2.80 -11.36
CA ASP A 66 12.20 -3.11 -9.92
C ASP A 66 13.61 -3.27 -9.35
N ASP A 67 14.61 -3.53 -10.19
CA ASP A 67 16.01 -3.69 -9.78
C ASP A 67 16.72 -2.36 -9.45
N SER A 68 16.09 -1.21 -9.75
CA SER A 68 16.68 0.09 -9.46
C SER A 68 16.50 0.47 -7.98
N PRO A 69 17.57 0.84 -7.24
CA PRO A 69 17.45 1.29 -5.85
C PRO A 69 16.58 2.54 -5.70
N THR A 70 16.48 3.37 -6.75
CA THR A 70 15.60 4.54 -6.77
C THR A 70 14.12 4.13 -6.79
N VAL A 71 13.77 3.08 -7.56
CA VAL A 71 12.39 2.58 -7.65
C VAL A 71 11.97 1.92 -6.34
N SER A 72 12.87 1.18 -5.71
CA SER A 72 12.61 0.57 -4.39
C SER A 72 12.38 1.63 -3.29
N LEU A 73 13.16 2.72 -3.28
CA LEU A 73 12.95 3.82 -2.34
C LEU A 73 11.64 4.57 -2.62
N PHE A 74 11.32 4.81 -3.89
CA PHE A 74 10.05 5.44 -4.28
C PHE A 74 8.85 4.58 -3.85
N GLU A 75 8.93 3.26 -4.08
CA GLU A 75 7.92 2.31 -3.64
C GLU A 75 7.74 2.34 -2.11
N LEU A 76 8.84 2.41 -1.34
CA LEU A 76 8.77 2.53 0.11
C LEU A 76 8.07 3.82 0.56
N ILE A 77 8.38 4.96 -0.07
CA ILE A 77 7.75 6.25 0.24
C ILE A 77 6.25 6.18 -0.02
N ILE A 78 5.85 5.64 -1.16
CA ILE A 78 4.43 5.47 -1.50
C ILE A 78 3.75 4.51 -0.53
N ASN A 79 4.43 3.42 -0.12
CA ASN A 79 3.94 2.48 0.89
C ASN A 79 3.66 3.12 2.23
N VAL A 80 4.60 3.91 2.76
CA VAL A 80 4.40 4.63 4.02
C VAL A 80 3.29 5.68 3.89
N LEU A 81 3.24 6.40 2.77
CA LEU A 81 2.20 7.40 2.55
C LEU A 81 0.81 6.74 2.52
N PHE A 82 0.63 5.70 1.71
CA PHE A 82 -0.65 5.03 1.60
C PHE A 82 -1.04 4.23 2.83
N TRP A 83 -0.07 3.78 3.62
CA TRP A 83 -0.32 3.25 4.95
C TRP A 83 -1.05 4.28 5.86
N VAL A 84 -0.63 5.55 5.83
CA VAL A 84 -1.30 6.63 6.57
C VAL A 84 -2.68 6.96 5.99
N PHE A 85 -2.82 6.98 4.66
CA PHE A 85 -4.12 7.22 4.01
C PHE A 85 -5.14 6.13 4.30
N TRP A 86 -4.72 4.86 4.30
CA TRP A 86 -5.59 3.73 4.64
C TRP A 86 -5.95 3.70 6.12
N LEU A 87 -5.04 4.07 7.02
CA LEU A 87 -5.37 4.26 8.44
C LEU A 87 -6.45 5.34 8.61
N SER A 88 -6.26 6.48 7.95
CA SER A 88 -7.21 7.60 7.99
C SER A 88 -8.57 7.20 7.40
N THR A 89 -8.57 6.42 6.33
CA THR A 89 -9.79 5.91 5.67
C THR A 89 -10.52 4.93 6.58
N ALA A 90 -9.80 3.99 7.20
CA ALA A 90 -10.38 3.05 8.15
C ALA A 90 -11.01 3.77 9.35
N ALA A 91 -10.34 4.80 9.89
CA ALA A 91 -10.91 5.64 10.95
C ALA A 91 -12.15 6.43 10.47
N ALA A 92 -12.11 7.00 9.26
CA ALA A 92 -13.22 7.74 8.69
C ALA A 92 -14.46 6.84 8.53
N VAL A 93 -14.34 5.67 7.90
CA VAL A 93 -15.46 4.75 7.71
C VAL A 93 -15.94 4.16 9.05
N SER A 94 -15.04 3.90 10.00
CA SER A 94 -15.43 3.47 11.36
C SER A 94 -16.31 4.50 12.05
N SER A 95 -16.00 5.79 11.89
CA SER A 95 -16.84 6.86 12.44
C SER A 95 -18.22 6.90 11.77
N ILE A 96 -18.31 6.67 10.46
CA ILE A 96 -19.61 6.55 9.76
C ILE A 96 -20.43 5.41 10.34
N VAL A 97 -19.83 4.24 10.54
CA VAL A 97 -20.52 3.08 11.13
C VAL A 97 -20.99 3.37 12.55
N SER A 98 -20.19 4.08 13.35
CA SER A 98 -20.58 4.55 14.69
C SER A 98 -21.77 5.52 14.63
N ASP A 99 -21.73 6.49 13.72
CA ASP A 99 -22.79 7.48 13.51
C ASP A 99 -24.12 6.81 13.07
N ILE A 100 -24.04 5.74 12.26
CA ILE A 100 -25.20 4.94 11.84
C ILE A 100 -25.79 4.12 13.01
N ASN A 101 -24.94 3.55 13.87
CA ASN A 101 -25.38 2.73 15.02
C ASN A 101 -25.96 3.56 16.18
N GLY A 102 -25.49 4.80 16.36
CA GLY A 102 -25.86 5.68 17.48
C GLY A 102 -27.22 6.38 17.38
N ALA A 103 -27.91 6.27 16.24
CA ALA A 103 -29.23 6.87 15.93
C ALA A 103 -29.28 8.42 15.94
N SER A 104 -29.38 9.05 14.76
CA SER A 104 -30.26 10.22 14.46
C SER A 104 -30.00 10.94 13.13
N PHE A 105 -28.92 10.66 12.37
CA PHE A 105 -28.64 11.43 11.13
C PHE A 105 -29.06 10.74 9.83
N PHE A 106 -29.08 9.40 9.79
CA PHE A 106 -29.26 8.61 8.57
C PHE A 106 -30.57 7.80 8.56
N GLY A 107 -31.71 8.42 8.91
CA GLY A 107 -33.02 7.76 8.93
C GLY A 107 -33.40 7.03 7.63
N ASN A 108 -32.83 7.46 6.49
CA ASN A 108 -33.04 6.85 5.17
C ASN A 108 -32.03 5.73 4.81
N TRP A 109 -30.94 5.54 5.57
CA TRP A 109 -29.83 4.64 5.18
C TRP A 109 -29.71 3.41 6.10
N LYS A 110 -30.72 3.17 6.95
CA LYS A 110 -30.76 1.96 7.79
C LYS A 110 -30.68 0.66 6.98
N GLY A 111 -31.12 0.67 5.72
CA GLY A 111 -30.97 -0.46 4.80
C GLY A 111 -29.57 -0.65 4.23
N ASP A 112 -28.69 0.36 4.35
CA ASP A 112 -27.35 0.37 3.76
C ASP A 112 -26.23 0.29 4.80
N ALA A 113 -26.58 0.15 6.08
CA ALA A 113 -25.63 -0.01 7.18
C ALA A 113 -24.68 -1.20 6.95
N ASP A 114 -25.15 -2.26 6.30
CA ASP A 114 -24.36 -3.44 5.96
C ASP A 114 -23.29 -3.13 4.91
N LYS A 115 -23.58 -2.25 3.93
CA LYS A 115 -22.59 -1.78 2.95
C LYS A 115 -21.46 -0.99 3.63
N PHE A 116 -21.80 -0.12 4.58
CA PHE A 116 -20.81 0.65 5.34
C PHE A 116 -19.98 -0.22 6.30
N ARG A 117 -20.60 -1.23 6.93
CA ARG A 117 -19.88 -2.20 7.77
C ARG A 117 -18.92 -3.06 6.95
N ALA A 118 -19.35 -3.51 5.77
CA ALA A 118 -18.50 -4.23 4.83
C ALA A 118 -17.34 -3.34 4.35
N SER A 119 -17.62 -2.10 3.91
CA SER A 119 -16.59 -1.13 3.53
C SER A 119 -15.60 -0.86 4.66
N CYS A 120 -16.08 -0.72 5.90
CA CYS A 120 -15.23 -0.56 7.08
C CYS A 120 -14.30 -1.77 7.29
N ALA A 121 -14.83 -2.99 7.19
CA ALA A 121 -14.03 -4.20 7.32
C ALA A 121 -12.95 -4.30 6.22
N PHE A 122 -13.31 -4.01 4.97
CA PHE A 122 -12.35 -4.00 3.86
C PHE A 122 -11.32 -2.86 3.96
N ALA A 123 -11.68 -1.69 4.51
CA ALA A 123 -10.74 -0.61 4.79
C ALA A 123 -9.68 -1.05 5.80
N TRP A 124 -10.09 -1.72 6.89
CA TRP A 124 -9.16 -2.27 7.88
C TRP A 124 -8.30 -3.40 7.32
N LEU A 125 -8.89 -4.33 6.55
CA LEU A 125 -8.12 -5.37 5.87
C LEU A 125 -7.07 -4.76 4.94
N THR A 126 -7.45 -3.76 4.16
CA THR A 126 -6.53 -3.05 3.27
C THR A 126 -5.41 -2.38 4.06
N PHE A 127 -5.71 -1.74 5.19
CA PHE A 127 -4.68 -1.17 6.07
C PHE A 127 -3.66 -2.23 6.56
N PHE A 128 -4.12 -3.42 6.97
CA PHE A 128 -3.21 -4.50 7.37
C PHE A 128 -2.37 -5.02 6.21
N LEU A 129 -2.94 -5.08 5.00
CA LEU A 129 -2.17 -5.43 3.79
C LEU A 129 -1.07 -4.39 3.52
N TRP A 130 -1.39 -3.09 3.56
CA TRP A 130 -0.38 -2.04 3.39
C TRP A 130 0.67 -2.05 4.50
N THR A 131 0.30 -2.45 5.72
CA THR A 131 1.26 -2.64 6.82
C THR A 131 2.26 -3.76 6.48
N ALA A 132 1.78 -4.91 6.02
CA ALA A 132 2.64 -6.01 5.59
C ALA A 132 3.52 -5.61 4.38
N SER A 133 2.93 -4.92 3.40
CA SER A 133 3.62 -4.37 2.22
C SER A 133 4.76 -3.45 2.62
N THR A 134 4.48 -2.49 3.51
CA THR A 134 5.47 -1.54 4.04
C THR A 134 6.58 -2.26 4.80
N ALA A 135 6.25 -3.24 5.64
CA ALA A 135 7.23 -4.02 6.38
C ALA A 135 8.19 -4.77 5.43
N LEU A 136 7.66 -5.40 4.38
CA LEU A 136 8.49 -6.06 3.36
C LEU A 136 9.38 -5.07 2.61
N SER A 137 8.85 -3.91 2.20
CA SER A 137 9.65 -2.86 1.55
C SER A 137 10.78 -2.34 2.44
N VAL A 138 10.53 -2.16 3.74
CA VAL A 138 11.56 -1.76 4.72
C VAL A 138 12.63 -2.84 4.84
N MET A 139 12.23 -4.11 4.99
CA MET A 139 13.16 -5.24 5.09
C MET A 139 14.07 -5.34 3.86
N ASP A 140 13.51 -5.16 2.67
CA ASP A 140 14.27 -5.21 1.41
C ASP A 140 15.23 -4.03 1.27
N THR A 141 14.79 -2.82 1.65
CA THR A 141 15.65 -1.62 1.67
C THR A 141 16.82 -1.79 2.65
N LEU A 142 16.57 -2.40 3.82
CA LEU A 142 17.60 -2.69 4.82
C LEU A 142 18.57 -3.78 4.36
N LYS A 143 18.08 -4.83 3.70
CA LYS A 143 18.93 -5.89 3.11
C LYS A 143 19.79 -5.35 1.97
N GLY A 144 19.23 -4.52 1.09
CA GLY A 144 19.95 -3.86 0.00
C GLY A 144 21.06 -2.94 0.51
N ARG A 145 20.83 -2.22 1.62
CA ARG A 145 21.86 -1.40 2.28
C ARG A 145 22.99 -2.21 2.93
N ARG A 146 22.71 -3.41 3.44
CA ARG A 146 23.73 -4.30 4.02
C ARG A 146 24.64 -4.95 2.97
N GLY A 147 24.19 -5.09 1.72
CA GLY A 147 25.00 -5.63 0.62
C GLY A 147 25.94 -4.61 -0.06
N GLY A 148 25.70 -3.30 0.12
CA GLY A 148 26.49 -2.22 -0.49
C GLY A 148 27.62 -1.66 0.38
N GLY A 149 27.79 -2.18 1.60
CA GLY A 149 28.86 -1.78 2.51
C GLY A 149 30.17 -2.47 2.17
N ALA A 150 30.83 -2.06 1.09
CA ALA A 150 32.27 -2.24 1.03
C ALA A 150 32.86 -1.49 2.24
N ALA A 151 33.54 -2.21 3.12
CA ALA A 151 34.31 -1.61 4.19
C ALA A 151 35.18 -0.48 3.59
N PRO A 152 35.28 0.70 4.22
CA PRO A 152 36.26 1.68 3.78
C PRO A 152 37.61 0.96 3.75
N ALA A 153 38.26 0.95 2.57
CA ALA A 153 39.56 0.34 2.41
C ALA A 153 40.45 0.86 3.55
N ALA A 154 40.98 -0.06 4.36
CA ALA A 154 41.87 0.31 5.45
C ALA A 154 42.97 1.22 4.88
N PRO A 155 43.28 2.35 5.52
CA PRO A 155 44.32 3.24 5.02
C PRO A 155 45.60 2.42 4.84
N ALA A 156 46.15 2.43 3.62
CA ALA A 156 47.36 1.70 3.29
C ALA A 156 48.45 2.10 4.29
N ALA A 157 48.96 1.12 5.03
CA ALA A 157 50.06 1.35 5.96
C ALA A 157 51.24 1.97 5.19
N PRO A 158 51.83 3.08 5.66
CA PRO A 158 52.99 3.65 5.00
C PRO A 158 54.12 2.60 5.02
N ALA A 159 54.61 2.25 3.84
CA ALA A 159 55.80 1.43 3.68
C ALA A 159 56.96 2.20 4.30
N VAL A 160 57.34 1.84 5.53
CA VAL A 160 58.58 2.32 6.14
C VAL A 160 59.71 1.63 5.39
N ALA A 161 60.32 2.37 4.46
CA ALA A 161 61.56 1.97 3.83
C ALA A 161 62.62 1.79 4.92
N MET A 162 63.12 0.57 5.08
CA MET A 162 64.39 0.33 5.78
C MET A 162 65.49 1.06 5.01
N VAL A 163 66.14 2.01 5.69
CA VAL A 163 67.47 2.54 5.34
C VAL A 163 68.39 2.19 6.50
#